data_AF-A0A1A8JAH5-F1
#
_entry.id   AF-A0A1A8JAH5-F1
#
_cell.length_a   1.000
_cell.length_b   1.000
_cell.length_c   1.000
_cell.angle_alpha   90.00
_cell.angle_beta   90.00
_cell.angle_gamma   90.00
#
_symmetry.space_group_name_H-M   'P 1'
#
loop_
_entity.id
_entity.type
_entity.pdbx_description
1 polymer ?
#
loop_
_entity_poly.entity_id
_entity_poly.type
_entity_poly.pdbx_seq_one_letter_code
_entity_poly.pdbx_strand_id
1 'polypeptide(L)'
;MLWTLCSVIAALTYADAATVLTQTPAVHTVSTGQQVVLYCNVQRDDVWHVFWYKQVSGGTPQYVLKFYHTHDLPSFGSGFSADRFSSKATSNIDYQFIIKQTEAADSAVY
;
A
#
# COMPACT_ATOMS: atom_id res chain seq x y z
N MET A 1 -0.23 -44.95 13.73
CA MET A 1 -1.37 -44.00 13.66
C MET A 1 -1.07 -42.67 14.34
N LEU A 2 -0.38 -42.65 15.49
CA LEU A 2 -0.04 -41.41 16.22
C LEU A 2 1.09 -40.58 15.57
N TRP A 3 2.10 -41.23 14.99
CA TRP A 3 3.23 -40.54 14.35
C TRP A 3 2.83 -39.73 13.11
N THR A 4 1.88 -40.24 12.32
CA THR A 4 1.34 -39.53 11.16
C THR A 4 0.57 -38.26 11.56
N LEU A 5 -0.13 -38.29 12.71
CA LEU A 5 -0.82 -37.13 13.25
C LEU A 5 0.15 -36.02 13.68
N CYS A 6 1.26 -36.36 14.34
CA CYS A 6 2.27 -35.36 14.72
C CYS A 6 2.91 -34.67 13.51
N SER A 7 3.18 -35.40 12.41
CA SER A 7 3.73 -34.82 11.19
C SER A 7 2.75 -33.88 10.48
N VAL A 8 1.45 -34.20 10.49
CA VAL A 8 0.41 -33.32 9.90
C VAL A 8 0.21 -32.05 10.73
N ILE A 9 0.29 -32.14 12.07
CA ILE A 9 0.18 -30.96 12.95
C ILE A 9 1.37 -30.01 12.75
N ALA A 10 2.60 -30.53 12.62
CA ALA A 10 3.78 -29.70 12.36
C ALA A 10 3.73 -29.01 10.99
N ALA A 11 3.14 -29.64 9.97
CA ALA A 11 2.96 -29.05 8.65
C ALA A 11 1.91 -27.92 8.64
N LEU A 12 0.85 -28.02 9.45
CA LEU A 12 -0.18 -26.99 9.59
C LEU A 12 0.32 -25.73 10.31
N THR A 13 1.33 -25.85 11.18
CA THR A 13 1.92 -24.70 11.89
C THR A 13 2.89 -23.87 11.04
N TYR A 14 3.19 -24.30 9.81
CA TYR A 14 4.11 -23.60 8.89
C TYR A 14 3.38 -22.92 7.72
N ALA A 15 2.07 -22.70 7.85
CA ALA A 15 1.32 -21.87 6.92
C ALA A 15 1.43 -20.40 7.37
N ASP A 16 2.30 -19.63 6.74
CA ASP A 16 2.32 -18.17 6.92
C ASP A 16 1.05 -17.60 6.27
N ALA A 17 0.25 -16.89 7.07
CA ALA A 17 -0.97 -16.27 6.58
C ALA A 17 -0.61 -15.07 5.71
N ALA A 18 -1.23 -14.96 4.53
CA ALA A 18 -1.03 -13.82 3.65
C ALA A 18 -1.28 -12.49 4.39
N THR A 19 -0.35 -11.55 4.28
CA THR A 19 -0.50 -10.21 4.83
C THR A 19 -1.65 -9.50 4.10
N VAL A 20 -2.74 -9.28 4.81
CA VAL A 20 -3.89 -8.51 4.31
C VAL A 20 -3.75 -7.08 4.81
N LEU A 21 -3.77 -6.12 3.90
CA LEU A 21 -3.79 -4.69 4.23
C LEU A 21 -5.23 -4.15 4.20
N THR A 22 -5.50 -3.13 4.99
CA THR A 22 -6.75 -2.37 4.93
C THR A 22 -6.49 -0.99 4.37
N GLN A 23 -7.30 -0.57 3.40
CA GLN A 23 -7.17 0.75 2.77
C GLN A 23 -8.46 1.55 2.93
N THR A 24 -8.34 2.83 3.30
CA THR A 24 -9.50 3.73 3.44
C THR A 24 -9.24 5.12 2.84
N PRO A 25 -10.29 5.79 2.35
CA PRO A 25 -11.62 5.21 2.07
C PRO A 25 -11.58 4.28 0.85
N ALA A 26 -12.55 3.35 0.76
CA ALA A 26 -12.65 2.43 -0.38
C ALA A 26 -12.97 3.15 -1.70
N VAL A 27 -13.72 4.24 -1.63
CA VAL A 27 -14.02 5.14 -2.76
C VAL A 27 -13.86 6.57 -2.26
N HIS A 28 -13.13 7.40 -3.01
CA HIS A 28 -12.93 8.81 -2.72
C HIS A 28 -13.20 9.62 -3.99
N THR A 29 -14.18 10.52 -3.93
CA THR A 29 -14.46 11.46 -5.02
C THR A 29 -14.13 12.87 -4.57
N VAL A 30 -13.28 13.56 -5.34
CA VAL A 30 -12.86 14.94 -5.07
C VAL A 30 -12.91 15.77 -6.36
N SER A 31 -12.92 17.09 -6.21
CA SER A 31 -12.71 18.02 -7.31
C SER A 31 -11.22 18.16 -7.63
N THR A 32 -10.90 18.41 -8.90
CA THR A 32 -9.51 18.69 -9.34
C THR A 32 -8.89 19.83 -8.53
N GLY A 33 -7.60 19.70 -8.23
CA GLY A 33 -6.82 20.64 -7.42
C GLY A 33 -6.90 20.37 -5.91
N GLN A 34 -7.83 19.54 -5.45
CA GLN A 34 -7.89 19.14 -4.05
C GLN A 34 -6.79 18.11 -3.72
N GLN A 35 -6.28 18.17 -2.49
CA GLN A 35 -5.39 17.14 -1.96
C GLN A 35 -6.22 15.90 -1.57
N VAL A 36 -5.71 14.72 -1.87
CA VAL A 36 -6.26 13.43 -1.41
C VAL A 36 -5.27 12.74 -0.50
N VAL A 37 -5.78 12.15 0.57
CA VAL A 37 -5.04 11.23 1.45
C VAL A 37 -5.77 9.89 1.44
N LEU A 38 -5.07 8.84 1.04
CA LEU A 38 -5.50 7.45 1.21
C LEU A 38 -4.71 6.85 2.37
N TYR A 39 -5.37 6.06 3.21
CA TYR A 39 -4.78 5.44 4.39
C TYR A 39 -4.62 3.95 4.12
N CYS A 40 -3.48 3.38 4.53
CA CYS A 40 -3.21 1.95 4.46
C CYS A 40 -2.70 1.46 5.80
N ASN A 41 -3.31 0.42 6.36
CA ASN A 41 -2.79 -0.26 7.54
C ASN A 41 -2.35 -1.68 7.14
N VAL A 42 -1.08 -2.00 7.38
CA VAL A 42 -0.47 -3.29 6.99
C VAL A 42 -0.67 -4.41 8.02
N GLN A 43 -1.45 -4.15 9.08
CA GLN A 43 -1.82 -5.05 10.20
C GLN A 43 -0.66 -5.52 11.08
N ARG A 44 0.53 -5.73 10.52
CA ARG A 44 1.73 -6.19 11.21
C ARG A 44 2.96 -5.43 10.71
N ASP A 45 3.92 -5.25 11.60
CA ASP A 45 5.23 -4.66 11.27
C ASP A 45 6.21 -5.74 10.77
N ASP A 46 5.76 -6.56 9.82
CA ASP A 46 6.58 -7.56 9.11
C ASP A 46 6.92 -7.11 7.68
N VAL A 47 6.43 -5.92 7.29
CA VAL A 47 6.60 -5.34 5.95
C VAL A 47 7.80 -4.39 5.93
N TRP A 48 8.74 -4.66 5.04
CA TRP A 48 9.91 -3.78 4.86
C TRP A 48 9.58 -2.47 4.17
N HIS A 49 8.64 -2.45 3.23
CA HIS A 49 8.25 -1.26 2.45
C HIS A 49 6.79 -1.39 2.01
N VAL A 50 6.04 -0.30 2.03
CA VAL A 50 4.78 -0.20 1.29
C VAL A 50 5.04 0.30 -0.12
N PHE A 51 4.31 -0.25 -1.08
CA PHE A 51 4.40 0.11 -2.49
C PHE A 51 3.03 0.60 -2.94
N TRP A 52 2.99 1.81 -3.50
CA TRP A 52 1.77 2.39 -4.05
C TRP A 52 1.78 2.23 -5.55
N TYR A 53 0.67 1.74 -6.07
CA TYR A 53 0.42 1.60 -7.49
C TYR A 53 -0.74 2.50 -7.90
N LYS A 54 -0.81 2.79 -9.20
CA LYS A 54 -1.93 3.51 -9.80
C LYS A 54 -2.39 2.73 -11.01
N GLN A 55 -3.67 2.42 -11.08
CA GLN A 55 -4.27 1.73 -12.22
C GLN A 55 -5.52 2.47 -12.70
N VAL A 56 -5.38 3.14 -13.85
CA VAL A 56 -6.53 3.67 -14.60
C VAL A 56 -7.34 2.50 -15.15
N SER A 57 -8.66 2.64 -15.21
CA SER A 57 -9.56 1.59 -15.71
C SER A 57 -9.12 1.06 -17.08
N GLY A 58 -9.00 -0.26 -17.22
CA GLY A 58 -8.52 -0.93 -18.43
C GLY A 58 -7.01 -0.84 -18.70
N GLY A 59 -6.26 -0.10 -17.87
CA GLY A 59 -4.80 0.01 -17.96
C GLY A 59 -4.06 -1.01 -17.10
N THR A 60 -2.73 -1.03 -17.22
CA THR A 60 -1.84 -1.81 -16.35
C THR A 60 -1.46 -1.02 -15.09
N PRO A 61 -1.27 -1.68 -13.94
CA PRO A 61 -0.74 -1.01 -12.75
C PRO A 61 0.59 -0.31 -13.01
N GLN A 62 0.69 0.95 -12.60
CA GLN A 62 1.90 1.77 -12.68
C GLN A 62 2.48 1.92 -11.27
N TYR A 63 3.76 1.63 -11.11
CA TYR A 63 4.47 1.82 -9.84
C TYR A 63 4.68 3.32 -9.56
N VAL A 64 4.10 3.83 -8.48
CA VAL A 64 4.16 5.25 -8.12
C VAL A 64 5.35 5.53 -7.22
N LEU A 65 5.40 4.86 -6.06
CA LEU A 65 6.46 5.03 -5.08
C LEU A 65 6.53 3.86 -4.08
N LYS A 66 7.65 3.77 -3.38
CA LYS A 66 7.82 2.93 -2.18
C LYS A 66 8.19 3.79 -0.97
N PHE A 67 7.76 3.36 0.20
CA PHE A 67 8.05 4.05 1.46
C PHE A 67 8.21 3.06 2.62
N TYR A 68 9.13 3.36 3.54
CA TYR A 68 9.28 2.63 4.79
C TYR A 68 9.17 3.64 5.93
N HIS A 69 8.50 3.27 7.02
CA HIS A 69 8.08 4.21 8.06
C HIS A 69 9.23 4.95 8.77
N THR A 70 10.47 4.45 8.68
CA THR A 70 11.67 5.12 9.23
C THR A 70 12.38 6.05 8.25
N HIS A 71 11.97 6.07 6.98
CA HIS A 71 12.58 6.92 5.97
C HIS A 71 11.96 8.32 5.98
N ASP A 72 12.77 9.34 5.68
CA ASP A 72 12.28 10.72 5.55
C ASP A 72 11.51 10.96 4.25
N LEU A 73 11.90 10.28 3.17
CA LEU A 73 11.34 10.48 1.83
C LEU A 73 11.04 9.15 1.12
N PRO A 74 9.96 9.07 0.33
CA PRO A 74 9.70 7.93 -0.54
C PRO A 74 10.63 7.90 -1.75
N SER A 75 10.80 6.72 -2.34
CA SER A 75 11.47 6.57 -3.64
C SER A 75 10.43 6.38 -4.74
N PHE A 76 10.49 7.21 -5.79
CA PHE A 76 9.49 7.24 -6.84
C PHE A 76 9.80 6.30 -8.01
N GLY A 77 8.73 5.84 -8.67
CA GLY A 77 8.80 5.19 -9.97
C GLY A 77 8.99 6.18 -11.11
N SER A 78 9.31 5.67 -12.31
CA SER A 78 9.50 6.49 -13.51
C SER A 78 8.24 7.29 -13.84
N GLY A 79 8.38 8.59 -14.06
CA GLY A 79 7.27 9.49 -14.39
C GLY A 79 6.47 10.01 -13.18
N PHE A 80 6.84 9.62 -11.96
CA PHE A 80 6.27 10.13 -10.72
C PHE A 80 7.31 10.96 -9.95
N SER A 81 6.87 11.99 -9.23
CA SER A 81 7.76 12.86 -8.47
C SER A 81 7.14 13.34 -7.16
N ALA A 82 8.00 13.85 -6.28
CA ALA A 82 7.64 14.50 -5.04
C ALA A 82 6.81 15.78 -5.23
N ASP A 83 6.75 16.35 -6.43
CA ASP A 83 5.95 17.55 -6.70
C ASP A 83 4.46 17.27 -6.57
N ARG A 84 4.05 16.03 -6.87
CA ARG A 84 2.64 15.62 -6.90
C ARG A 84 2.27 14.55 -5.90
N PHE A 85 3.18 13.63 -5.60
CA PHE A 85 2.88 12.47 -4.78
C PHE A 85 3.79 12.42 -3.54
N SER A 86 3.29 11.84 -2.46
CA SER A 86 4.07 11.55 -1.27
C SER A 86 3.50 10.35 -0.53
N SER A 87 4.30 9.81 0.39
CA SER A 87 3.82 8.88 1.41
C SER A 87 4.47 9.21 2.73
N LYS A 88 3.74 8.96 3.81
CA LYS A 88 4.21 9.10 5.19
C LYS A 88 3.61 7.99 6.03
N ALA A 89 4.16 7.79 7.21
CA ALA A 89 3.62 6.86 8.19
C ALA A 89 3.30 7.59 9.49
N THR A 90 2.23 7.19 10.16
CA THR A 90 1.86 7.67 11.51
C THR A 90 2.23 6.69 12.60
N SER A 91 2.51 5.45 12.23
CA SER A 91 3.08 4.38 13.05
C SER A 91 3.94 3.47 12.16
N ASN A 92 4.46 2.37 12.71
CA ASN A 92 5.13 1.35 11.90
C ASN A 92 4.16 0.56 10.98
N ILE A 93 2.85 0.61 11.27
CA ILE A 93 1.82 -0.13 10.52
C ILE A 93 0.81 0.76 9.78
N ASP A 94 0.73 2.06 10.10
CA ASP A 94 -0.21 3.01 9.49
C ASP A 94 0.49 3.94 8.51
N TYR A 95 0.16 3.79 7.24
CA TYR A 95 0.71 4.51 6.11
C TYR A 95 -0.33 5.41 5.46
N GLN A 96 0.14 6.46 4.81
CA GLN A 96 -0.67 7.38 4.03
C GLN A 96 -0.06 7.56 2.65
N PHE A 97 -0.89 7.54 1.62
CA PHE A 97 -0.56 8.01 0.29
C PHE A 97 -1.21 9.36 0.04
N ILE A 98 -0.44 10.30 -0.48
CA ILE A 98 -0.86 11.69 -0.61
C ILE A 98 -0.71 12.07 -2.07
N ILE A 99 -1.83 12.49 -2.67
CA ILE A 99 -1.86 13.21 -3.95
C ILE A 99 -2.02 14.68 -3.59
N LYS A 100 -0.96 15.48 -3.76
CA LYS A 100 -0.91 16.88 -3.29
C LYS A 100 -1.95 17.77 -3.97
N GLN A 101 -2.10 17.60 -5.28
CA GLN A 101 -3.08 18.29 -6.11
C GLN A 101 -3.57 17.32 -7.18
N THR A 102 -4.86 17.01 -7.14
CA THR A 102 -5.47 16.04 -8.06
C THR A 102 -5.70 16.61 -9.45
N GLU A 103 -5.45 15.80 -10.46
CA GLU A 103 -5.85 16.06 -11.85
C GLU A 103 -6.85 15.01 -12.33
N ALA A 104 -7.52 15.26 -13.47
CA ALA A 104 -8.45 14.28 -14.04
C ALA A 104 -7.79 12.91 -14.31
N ALA A 105 -6.51 12.92 -14.68
CA ALA A 105 -5.71 11.71 -14.90
C ALA A 105 -5.44 10.91 -13.61
N ASP A 106 -5.74 11.45 -12.42
CA ASP A 106 -5.59 10.76 -11.14
C ASP A 106 -6.82 9.91 -10.76
N SER A 107 -7.87 9.91 -11.56
CA SER A 107 -8.99 8.97 -11.38
C SER A 107 -8.54 7.54 -11.72
N ALA A 108 -8.31 6.74 -10.68
CA ALA A 108 -7.73 5.40 -10.77
C ALA A 108 -8.01 4.58 -9.50
N VAL A 109 -7.74 3.28 -9.57
CA VAL A 109 -7.55 2.43 -8.37
C VAL A 109 -6.11 2.62 -7.91
N TYR A 110 -5.92 2.75 -6.60
CA TYR A 110 -4.62 2.90 -5.95
C TYR A 110 -4.38 1.78 -4.95
#